data_AF-A0AA88M0G2-F1
#
_entry.id   AF-A0AA88M0G2-F1
#
_cell.length_a   1.000
_cell.length_b   1.000
_cell.length_c   1.000
_cell.angle_alpha   90.00
_cell.angle_beta   90.00
_cell.angle_gamma   90.00
#
_symmetry.space_group_name_H-M   'P 1'
#
loop_
_entity.id
_entity.type
_entity.pdbx_description
1 polymer ?
#
loop_
_entity_poly.entity_id
_entity_poly.type
_entity_poly.pdbx_seq_one_letter_code
_entity_poly.pdbx_strand_id
1 'polypeptide(L)'
;MDQRLTFVLLGKTGVGKSASGNTILGRAAFESRQSFRSVTKEISEASETVFGKPITVTDTPGILESEDKIKTRCDELLQSGKPCLFLMALSIGRFTEEDQKVVSTISEILKTQGLENSYLLFTNGDTLKNKSLEDFIFEDEEGEFPDLIKTFAGRYHLFNNDDKDQEQVRRLLLKSGHLKKSAGSGESHKQEEKRLILIGRPGVGKSSSGDTILGSAMFKSDCDFESVSKKIVSASAVVEGHQVKVVDPPGFTDEVLSPKKLAKEIMKSVMEASPGPHAFVIVVRIGRVNPADVRLFKLLLKLFGENASKYTMVLFTYGDELRGQSVDQKVQSSPSVSELVSMCGGRHCVFDNTVRGNGQQRQVRDFLNKVDEMVAANGGQHFTSDMFRMSETLIQQEKNLSGQFDGLSEEQKESILQQLIEFFKKLFGEIFDALSGNRRNEDSGSESVPMVMKFSIG
;
A
#
# COMPACT_ATOMS: atom_id res chain seq x y z
N MET A 1 20.02 -10.17 -22.16
CA MET A 1 20.58 -11.18 -21.25
C MET A 1 20.20 -10.76 -19.84
N ASP A 2 19.54 -11.63 -19.08
CA ASP A 2 19.14 -11.29 -17.71
C ASP A 2 20.41 -11.21 -16.85
N GLN A 3 20.67 -10.05 -16.26
CA GLN A 3 21.91 -9.83 -15.51
C GLN A 3 21.87 -10.58 -14.18
N ARG A 4 22.99 -11.19 -13.81
CA ARG A 4 23.17 -11.89 -12.53
C ARG A 4 22.97 -10.92 -11.38
N LEU A 5 22.14 -11.32 -10.41
CA LEU A 5 21.86 -10.56 -9.20
C LEU A 5 22.68 -11.11 -8.04
N THR A 6 23.40 -10.24 -7.34
CA THR A 6 24.16 -10.60 -6.13
C THR A 6 23.44 -10.14 -4.88
N PHE A 7 23.07 -11.06 -3.99
CA PHE A 7 22.66 -10.75 -2.63
C PHE A 7 23.88 -10.70 -1.72
N VAL A 8 23.97 -9.69 -0.86
CA VAL A 8 25.00 -9.57 0.16
C VAL A 8 24.34 -9.56 1.53
N LEU A 9 24.60 -10.57 2.34
CA LEU A 9 24.00 -10.71 3.67
C LEU A 9 24.92 -10.06 4.71
N LEU A 10 24.44 -9.01 5.36
CA LEU A 10 25.19 -8.22 6.35
C LEU A 10 24.49 -8.29 7.71
N GLY A 11 25.24 -8.29 8.81
CA GLY A 11 24.67 -8.30 10.16
C GLY A 11 25.58 -8.95 11.19
N LYS A 12 25.13 -9.04 12.44
CA LYS A 12 25.92 -9.63 13.54
C LYS A 12 26.14 -11.14 13.38
N THR A 13 27.07 -11.70 14.16
CA THR A 13 27.28 -13.15 14.22
C THR A 13 26.04 -13.85 14.80
N GLY A 14 25.66 -15.00 14.24
CA GLY A 14 24.53 -15.79 14.76
C GLY A 14 23.12 -15.30 14.40
N VAL A 15 22.97 -14.17 13.68
CA VAL A 15 21.67 -13.60 13.30
C VAL A 15 20.95 -14.33 12.14
N GLY A 16 21.43 -15.51 11.73
CA GLY A 16 20.76 -16.29 10.68
C GLY A 16 21.12 -15.95 9.23
N LYS A 17 22.20 -15.19 8.97
CA LYS A 17 22.67 -14.87 7.60
C LYS A 17 22.84 -16.11 6.72
N SER A 18 23.66 -17.08 7.14
CA SER A 18 23.91 -18.30 6.38
C SER A 18 22.63 -19.11 6.11
N ALA A 19 21.69 -19.14 7.07
CA ALA A 19 20.40 -19.78 6.90
C ALA A 19 19.56 -19.07 5.83
N SER A 20 19.49 -17.73 5.89
CA SER A 20 18.82 -16.92 4.87
C SER A 20 19.46 -17.06 3.49
N GLY A 21 20.78 -17.24 3.40
CA GLY A 21 21.46 -17.53 2.14
C GLY A 21 21.06 -18.88 1.55
N ASN A 22 20.89 -19.90 2.41
CA ASN A 22 20.34 -21.19 1.99
C ASN A 22 18.89 -21.09 1.52
N THR A 23 18.07 -20.29 2.22
CA THR A 23 16.68 -20.00 1.84
C THR A 23 16.62 -19.37 0.45
N ILE A 24 17.42 -18.33 0.18
CA ILE A 24 17.47 -17.64 -1.12
C ILE A 24 17.86 -18.59 -2.26
N LEU A 25 18.84 -19.47 -2.02
CA LEU A 25 19.31 -20.43 -3.04
C LEU A 25 18.43 -21.67 -3.16
N GLY A 26 17.51 -21.91 -2.22
CA GLY A 26 16.68 -23.12 -2.17
C GLY A 26 17.46 -24.42 -1.89
N ARG A 27 18.71 -24.31 -1.41
CA ARG A 27 19.58 -25.46 -1.08
C ARG A 27 20.55 -25.12 0.05
N ALA A 28 21.06 -26.15 0.73
CA ALA A 28 22.09 -26.00 1.76
C ALA A 28 23.47 -25.71 1.12
N ALA A 29 23.77 -24.43 0.89
CA ALA A 29 25.02 -23.93 0.33
C ALA A 29 26.03 -23.46 1.40
N PHE A 30 25.52 -23.00 2.55
CA PHE A 30 26.29 -22.46 3.67
C PHE A 30 26.04 -23.30 4.94
N GLU A 31 27.06 -23.48 5.79
CA GLU A 31 26.90 -24.21 7.04
C GLU A 31 26.15 -23.35 8.07
N SER A 32 24.88 -23.68 8.31
CA SER A 32 24.04 -23.02 9.33
C SER A 32 23.79 -23.98 10.49
N ARG A 33 24.54 -23.84 11.60
CA ARG A 33 24.30 -24.58 12.85
C ARG A 33 24.28 -23.62 14.03
N GLN A 34 23.35 -23.83 14.98
CA GLN A 34 23.40 -23.14 16.27
C GLN A 34 24.64 -23.63 17.04
N SER A 35 25.66 -22.78 17.13
CA SER A 35 26.90 -23.11 17.84
C SER A 35 27.41 -21.92 18.63
N PHE A 36 28.07 -22.18 19.76
CA PHE A 36 28.64 -21.16 20.64
C PHE A 36 29.87 -20.43 20.04
N ARG A 37 30.30 -20.78 18.82
CA ARG A 37 31.44 -20.15 18.13
C ARG A 37 31.00 -19.69 16.74
N SER A 38 31.55 -18.58 16.26
CA SER A 38 31.27 -18.11 14.90
C SER A 38 31.63 -19.20 13.87
N VAL A 39 30.65 -19.59 13.06
CA VAL A 39 30.78 -20.65 12.02
C VAL A 39 31.36 -20.06 10.72
N THR A 40 30.96 -18.83 10.37
CA THR A 40 31.46 -18.11 9.19
C THR A 40 32.59 -17.16 9.59
N LYS A 41 33.83 -17.52 9.28
CA LYS A 41 35.04 -16.70 9.54
C LYS A 41 35.56 -15.94 8.32
N GLU A 42 35.08 -16.30 7.13
CA GLU A 42 35.47 -15.71 5.85
C GLU A 42 34.23 -15.44 5.00
N ILE A 43 34.34 -14.49 4.07
CA ILE A 43 33.26 -14.20 3.12
C ILE A 43 33.14 -15.41 2.18
N SER A 44 31.94 -15.95 2.05
CA SER A 44 31.67 -17.12 1.19
C SER A 44 30.61 -16.78 0.16
N GLU A 45 30.74 -17.36 -1.04
CA GLU A 45 29.82 -17.12 -2.14
C GLU A 45 29.29 -18.43 -2.72
N ALA A 46 28.00 -18.45 -2.99
CA ALA A 46 27.35 -19.54 -3.70
C ALA A 46 26.39 -18.98 -4.74
N SER A 47 26.19 -19.71 -5.84
CA SER A 47 25.29 -19.30 -6.92
C SER A 47 24.29 -20.39 -7.28
N GLU A 48 23.12 -19.98 -7.73
CA GLU A 48 22.06 -20.87 -8.23
C GLU A 48 21.14 -20.12 -9.21
N THR A 49 20.39 -20.85 -10.04
CA THR A 49 19.29 -20.26 -10.82
C THR A 49 17.98 -20.39 -10.06
N VAL A 50 17.41 -19.27 -9.63
CA VAL A 50 16.19 -19.22 -8.82
C VAL A 50 15.13 -18.42 -9.58
N PHE A 51 13.96 -19.02 -9.80
CA PHE A 51 12.89 -18.46 -10.64
C PHE A 51 13.35 -18.00 -12.04
N GLY A 52 14.28 -18.75 -12.64
CA GLY A 52 14.85 -18.44 -13.96
C GLY A 52 15.89 -17.32 -13.96
N LYS A 53 16.23 -16.75 -12.79
CA LYS A 53 17.25 -15.71 -12.66
C LYS A 53 18.55 -16.27 -12.06
N PRO A 54 19.72 -15.95 -12.64
CA PRO A 54 20.99 -16.31 -12.02
C PRO A 54 21.23 -15.44 -10.78
N ILE A 55 21.30 -16.08 -9.61
CA ILE A 55 21.51 -15.44 -8.32
C ILE A 55 22.85 -15.89 -7.74
N THR A 56 23.61 -14.95 -7.17
CA THR A 56 24.75 -15.21 -6.29
C THR A 56 24.42 -14.68 -4.90
N VAL A 57 24.67 -15.46 -3.86
CA VAL A 57 24.58 -15.01 -2.47
C VAL A 57 25.98 -14.95 -1.89
N THR A 58 26.29 -13.81 -1.26
CA THR A 58 27.51 -13.56 -0.50
C THR A 58 27.16 -13.58 0.99
N ASP A 59 27.56 -14.62 1.72
CA ASP A 59 27.41 -14.71 3.16
C ASP A 59 28.67 -14.14 3.84
N THR A 60 28.51 -13.06 4.62
CA THR A 60 29.62 -12.41 5.31
C THR A 60 29.76 -12.91 6.76
N PRO A 61 30.97 -12.84 7.35
CA PRO A 61 31.12 -12.95 8.80
C PRO A 61 30.36 -11.82 9.53
N GLY A 62 30.33 -11.87 10.87
CA GLY A 62 29.77 -10.78 11.68
C GLY A 62 30.45 -9.44 11.39
N ILE A 63 29.66 -8.38 11.17
CA ILE A 63 30.19 -7.09 10.71
C ILE A 63 31.26 -6.51 11.64
N LEU A 64 31.04 -6.60 12.96
CA LEU A 64 31.94 -6.04 13.97
C LEU A 64 33.27 -6.78 14.07
N GLU A 65 33.35 -8.02 13.57
CA GLU A 65 34.57 -8.85 13.60
C GLU A 65 35.41 -8.71 12.31
N SER A 66 34.86 -8.13 11.25
CA SER A 66 35.45 -8.18 9.90
C SER A 66 35.11 -6.96 9.03
N GLU A 67 34.98 -5.80 9.66
CA GLU A 67 34.54 -4.54 9.04
C GLU A 67 35.33 -4.20 7.77
N ASP A 68 36.67 -4.16 7.84
CA ASP A 68 37.53 -3.79 6.71
C ASP A 68 37.35 -4.70 5.48
N LYS A 69 37.21 -6.01 5.72
CA LYS A 69 37.01 -7.00 4.66
C LYS A 69 35.64 -6.81 4.00
N ILE A 70 34.60 -6.61 4.82
CA ILE A 70 33.23 -6.41 4.33
C ILE A 70 33.13 -5.08 3.58
N LYS A 71 33.74 -4.03 4.09
CA LYS A 71 33.81 -2.71 3.44
C LYS A 71 34.45 -2.80 2.06
N THR A 72 35.63 -3.44 1.97
CA THR A 72 36.33 -3.65 0.70
C THR A 72 35.44 -4.39 -0.30
N ARG A 73 34.75 -5.44 0.14
CA ARG A 73 33.86 -6.21 -0.73
C ARG A 73 32.63 -5.42 -1.18
N CYS A 74 32.00 -4.66 -0.29
CA CYS A 74 30.88 -3.80 -0.63
C CYS A 74 31.29 -2.71 -1.63
N ASP A 75 32.44 -2.06 -1.42
CA ASP A 75 32.98 -1.05 -2.34
C ASP A 75 33.24 -1.63 -3.73
N GLU A 76 33.83 -2.82 -3.83
CA GLU A 76 34.03 -3.54 -5.10
C GLU A 76 32.70 -3.79 -5.83
N LEU A 77 31.67 -4.26 -5.10
CA LEU A 77 30.36 -4.57 -5.68
C LEU A 77 29.66 -3.30 -6.16
N LEU A 78 29.68 -2.23 -5.35
CA LEU A 78 29.10 -0.93 -5.70
C LEU A 78 29.79 -0.30 -6.92
N GLN A 79 31.11 -0.43 -7.04
CA GLN A 79 31.88 0.08 -8.19
C GLN A 79 31.73 -0.78 -9.44
N SER A 80 31.39 -2.07 -9.30
CA SER A 80 31.30 -3.00 -10.43
C SER A 80 30.13 -2.73 -11.39
N GLY A 81 29.13 -1.92 -10.98
CA GLY A 81 27.92 -1.65 -11.75
C GLY A 81 27.02 -2.87 -11.95
N LYS A 82 27.30 -4.00 -11.29
CA LYS A 82 26.47 -5.21 -11.34
C LYS A 82 25.26 -5.06 -10.42
N PRO A 83 24.10 -5.67 -10.76
CA PRO A 83 22.95 -5.69 -9.88
C PRO A 83 23.31 -6.35 -8.54
N CYS A 84 23.22 -5.59 -7.46
CA CYS A 84 23.45 -6.06 -6.10
C CYS A 84 22.32 -5.61 -5.18
N LEU A 85 21.99 -6.45 -4.21
CA LEU A 85 20.99 -6.18 -3.20
C LEU A 85 21.56 -6.53 -1.83
N PHE A 86 21.64 -5.54 -0.95
CA PHE A 86 22.19 -5.71 0.40
C PHE A 86 21.06 -6.05 1.36
N LEU A 87 21.19 -7.15 2.09
CA LEU A 87 20.24 -7.60 3.10
C LEU A 87 20.87 -7.43 4.48
N MET A 88 20.38 -6.46 5.24
CA MET A 88 20.78 -6.27 6.63
C MET A 88 19.95 -7.20 7.52
N ALA A 89 20.54 -8.31 7.94
CA ALA A 89 19.91 -9.32 8.76
C ALA A 89 19.84 -8.90 10.25
N LEU A 90 18.63 -8.91 10.78
CA LEU A 90 18.30 -8.70 12.19
C LEU A 90 17.48 -9.90 12.69
N SER A 91 17.63 -10.28 13.96
CA SER A 91 16.79 -11.31 14.59
C SER A 91 15.57 -10.63 15.20
N ILE A 92 14.42 -11.27 15.10
CA ILE A 92 13.27 -10.90 15.92
C ILE A 92 13.63 -11.15 17.39
N GLY A 93 13.50 -10.14 18.24
CA GLY A 93 13.98 -10.15 19.63
C GLY A 93 14.28 -8.76 20.20
N ARG A 94 14.99 -8.67 21.33
CA ARG A 94 15.39 -7.35 21.88
C ARG A 94 16.42 -6.70 20.94
N PHE A 95 16.20 -5.45 20.57
CA PHE A 95 17.20 -4.61 19.90
C PHE A 95 18.24 -4.18 20.94
N THR A 96 19.50 -4.58 20.74
CA THR A 96 20.57 -4.26 21.69
C THR A 96 21.44 -3.10 21.18
N GLU A 97 22.23 -2.49 22.07
CA GLU A 97 23.27 -1.51 21.67
C GLU A 97 24.23 -2.08 20.61
N GLU A 98 24.46 -3.39 20.63
CA GLU A 98 25.24 -4.08 19.60
C GLU A 98 24.53 -4.04 18.23
N ASP A 99 23.22 -4.25 18.18
CA ASP A 99 22.42 -4.15 16.95
C ASP A 99 22.45 -2.71 16.40
N GLN A 100 22.36 -1.71 17.27
CA GLN A 100 22.49 -0.30 16.89
C GLN A 100 23.88 0.00 16.28
N LYS A 101 24.94 -0.52 16.92
CA LYS A 101 26.30 -0.38 16.40
C LYS A 101 26.47 -1.04 15.04
N VAL A 102 25.92 -2.25 14.87
CA VAL A 102 25.90 -2.99 13.58
C VAL A 102 25.21 -2.18 12.49
N VAL A 103 24.06 -1.57 12.80
CA VAL A 103 23.30 -0.72 11.89
C VAL A 103 24.11 0.50 11.46
N SER A 104 24.75 1.20 12.41
CA SER A 104 25.59 2.37 12.12
C SER A 104 26.76 1.99 11.20
N THR A 105 27.51 0.93 11.55
CA THR A 105 28.65 0.47 10.77
C THR A 105 28.27 0.08 9.34
N ILE A 106 27.16 -0.65 9.16
CA ILE A 106 26.71 -1.02 7.80
C ILE A 106 26.27 0.22 7.01
N SER A 107 25.61 1.18 7.65
CA SER A 107 25.18 2.43 7.02
C SER A 107 26.39 3.26 6.54
N GLU A 108 27.46 3.29 7.33
CA GLU A 108 28.72 3.95 6.97
C GLU A 108 29.44 3.23 5.81
N ILE A 109 29.40 1.89 5.78
CA ILE A 109 30.00 1.09 4.70
C ILE A 109 29.25 1.30 3.38
N LEU A 110 27.92 1.18 3.39
CA LEU A 110 27.11 1.22 2.17
C LEU A 110 26.92 2.63 1.62
N LYS A 111 26.99 3.64 2.49
CA LYS A 111 26.69 5.05 2.16
C LYS A 111 25.29 5.16 1.53
N THR A 112 24.94 6.34 1.03
CA THR A 112 23.63 6.58 0.40
C THR A 112 23.36 5.65 -0.78
N GLN A 113 24.36 5.44 -1.65
CA GLN A 113 24.24 4.63 -2.87
C GLN A 113 23.94 3.15 -2.59
N GLY A 114 24.57 2.55 -1.58
CA GLY A 114 24.29 1.17 -1.20
C GLY A 114 22.97 1.03 -0.46
N LEU A 115 22.63 2.00 0.41
CA LEU A 115 21.38 1.99 1.15
C LEU A 115 20.15 2.07 0.22
N GLU A 116 20.23 2.80 -0.90
CA GLU A 116 19.16 2.87 -1.91
C GLU A 116 18.78 1.51 -2.52
N ASN A 117 19.61 0.48 -2.40
CA ASN A 117 19.32 -0.89 -2.86
C ASN A 117 19.41 -1.92 -1.73
N SER A 118 19.13 -1.50 -0.50
CA SER A 118 19.18 -2.35 0.69
C SER A 118 17.80 -2.67 1.27
N TYR A 119 17.67 -3.84 1.90
CA TYR A 119 16.49 -4.24 2.67
C TYR A 119 16.91 -4.64 4.09
N LEU A 120 16.07 -4.30 5.06
CA LEU A 120 16.11 -4.92 6.39
C LEU A 120 15.53 -6.33 6.28
N LEU A 121 16.31 -7.34 6.63
CA LEU A 121 15.90 -8.73 6.63
C LEU A 121 15.71 -9.19 8.08
N PHE A 122 14.47 -9.38 8.49
CA PHE A 122 14.16 -10.02 9.76
C PHE A 122 14.25 -11.54 9.61
N THR A 123 14.92 -12.17 10.56
CA THR A 123 15.11 -13.63 10.66
C THR A 123 14.43 -14.15 11.91
N ASN A 124 14.23 -15.47 11.96
CA ASN A 124 13.50 -16.17 13.03
C ASN A 124 12.02 -15.75 13.09
N GLY A 125 11.35 -15.66 11.93
CA GLY A 125 9.93 -15.33 11.83
C GLY A 125 9.00 -16.27 12.59
N ASP A 126 9.42 -17.52 12.81
CA ASP A 126 8.75 -18.52 13.63
C ASP A 126 8.66 -18.12 15.12
N THR A 127 9.54 -17.24 15.60
CA THR A 127 9.53 -16.79 17.01
C THR A 127 8.38 -15.82 17.30
N LEU A 128 7.74 -15.28 16.26
CA LEU A 128 6.52 -14.49 16.35
C LEU A 128 5.34 -15.43 16.64
N LYS A 129 5.19 -15.80 17.91
CA LYS A 129 4.18 -16.77 18.36
C LYS A 129 2.76 -16.48 17.87
N ASN A 130 2.37 -15.19 17.74
CA ASN A 130 1.09 -14.69 17.19
C ASN A 130 1.12 -13.18 16.82
N LYS A 131 2.28 -12.51 16.89
CA LYS A 131 2.41 -11.08 16.58
C LYS A 131 2.83 -10.92 15.12
N SER A 132 2.35 -9.91 14.40
CA SER A 132 2.91 -9.62 13.08
C SER A 132 4.34 -9.07 13.22
N LEU A 133 5.14 -9.11 12.15
CA LEU A 133 6.46 -8.48 12.17
C LEU A 133 6.33 -6.98 12.44
N GLU A 134 5.25 -6.38 11.95
CA GLU A 134 4.92 -4.98 12.11
C GLU A 134 4.54 -4.66 13.56
N ASP A 135 3.79 -5.52 14.25
CA ASP A 135 3.52 -5.36 15.70
C ASP A 135 4.81 -5.36 16.52
N PHE A 136 5.81 -6.15 16.10
CA PHE A 136 7.11 -6.22 16.78
C PHE A 136 7.97 -4.98 16.50
N ILE A 137 7.98 -4.50 15.26
CA ILE A 137 8.74 -3.32 14.82
C ILE A 137 8.21 -2.03 15.47
N PHE A 138 6.88 -1.89 15.52
CA PHE A 138 6.20 -0.66 15.94
C PHE A 138 5.58 -0.77 17.35
N GLU A 139 6.01 -1.76 18.14
CA GLU A 139 5.60 -1.88 19.56
C GLU A 139 6.06 -0.68 20.39
N ASP A 140 7.18 -0.07 20.00
CA ASP A 140 7.83 1.06 20.64
C ASP A 140 7.89 2.26 19.68
N GLU A 141 6.94 3.19 19.80
CA GLU A 141 6.82 4.39 18.95
C GLU A 141 7.98 5.40 19.19
N GLU A 142 8.64 5.33 20.35
CA GLU A 142 9.85 6.11 20.68
C GLU A 142 11.15 5.30 20.48
N GLY A 143 11.03 4.06 19.97
CA GLY A 143 12.14 3.15 19.78
C GLY A 143 12.97 3.44 18.53
N GLU A 144 14.06 2.69 18.36
CA GLU A 144 15.03 2.91 17.28
C GLU A 144 14.63 2.24 15.94
N PHE A 145 13.66 1.33 15.96
CA PHE A 145 13.18 0.61 14.76
C PHE A 145 12.45 1.49 13.75
N PRO A 146 11.52 2.39 14.14
CA PRO A 146 10.88 3.33 13.21
C PRO A 146 11.90 4.16 12.41
N ASP A 147 12.94 4.67 13.05
CA ASP A 147 13.98 5.46 12.38
C ASP A 147 14.89 4.60 11.49
N LEU A 148 15.18 3.37 11.92
CA LEU A 148 15.86 2.40 11.07
C LEU A 148 15.04 2.08 9.81
N ILE A 149 13.73 1.91 9.92
CA ILE A 149 12.87 1.63 8.77
C ILE A 149 12.77 2.82 7.83
N LYS A 150 12.71 4.05 8.36
CA LYS A 150 12.79 5.28 7.55
C LYS A 150 14.09 5.33 6.75
N THR A 151 15.22 4.95 7.36
CA THR A 151 16.53 4.89 6.70
C THR A 151 16.53 3.96 5.49
N PHE A 152 15.77 2.87 5.55
CA PHE A 152 15.61 1.92 4.44
C PHE A 152 14.39 2.25 3.56
N ALA A 153 13.76 3.42 3.71
CA ALA A 153 12.57 3.84 2.99
C ALA A 153 11.42 2.81 3.05
N GLY A 154 11.21 2.19 4.22
CA GLY A 154 10.16 1.18 4.42
C GLY A 154 10.47 -0.21 3.85
N ARG A 155 11.70 -0.45 3.36
CA ARG A 155 12.07 -1.72 2.75
C ARG A 155 12.55 -2.73 3.78
N TYR A 156 11.65 -3.64 4.11
CA TYR A 156 11.96 -4.81 4.93
C TYR A 156 11.33 -6.09 4.38
N HIS A 157 11.90 -7.22 4.79
CA HIS A 157 11.45 -8.55 4.45
C HIS A 157 11.61 -9.48 5.65
N LEU A 158 10.74 -10.48 5.77
CA LEU A 158 10.80 -11.50 6.81
C LEU A 158 11.14 -12.85 6.18
N PHE A 159 12.15 -13.53 6.68
CA PHE A 159 12.35 -14.94 6.41
C PHE A 159 12.01 -15.80 7.62
N ASN A 160 11.24 -16.85 7.35
CA ASN A 160 11.17 -18.00 8.21
C ASN A 160 12.15 -19.04 7.65
N ASN A 161 13.33 -19.16 8.27
CA ASN A 161 14.41 -20.02 7.79
C ASN A 161 14.12 -21.52 8.02
N ASP A 162 13.12 -21.86 8.85
CA ASP A 162 12.67 -23.24 9.03
C ASP A 162 11.63 -23.65 7.98
N ASP A 163 11.02 -22.67 7.32
CA ASP A 163 10.10 -22.89 6.21
C ASP A 163 10.88 -23.03 4.89
N LYS A 164 10.63 -24.13 4.18
CA LYS A 164 11.26 -24.41 2.87
C LYS A 164 10.51 -23.77 1.70
N ASP A 165 9.40 -23.07 1.96
CA ASP A 165 8.65 -22.36 0.94
C ASP A 165 9.51 -21.30 0.25
N GLN A 166 9.59 -21.37 -1.08
CA GLN A 166 10.32 -20.43 -1.93
C GLN A 166 9.51 -19.15 -2.23
N GLU A 167 8.24 -19.07 -1.83
CA GLU A 167 7.41 -17.88 -2.04
C GLU A 167 7.94 -16.66 -1.28
N GLN A 168 8.58 -16.84 -0.13
CA GLN A 168 9.29 -15.75 0.56
C GLN A 168 10.41 -15.15 -0.32
N VAL A 169 11.19 -15.99 -1.00
CA VAL A 169 12.23 -15.55 -1.94
C VAL A 169 11.61 -14.88 -3.16
N ARG A 170 10.53 -15.45 -3.71
CA ARG A 170 9.79 -14.86 -4.82
C ARG A 170 9.27 -13.46 -4.48
N ARG A 171 8.66 -13.29 -3.30
CA ARG A 171 8.18 -11.99 -2.80
C ARG A 171 9.31 -10.99 -2.65
N LEU A 172 10.49 -11.41 -2.16
CA LEU A 172 11.66 -10.54 -2.10
C LEU A 172 12.13 -10.08 -3.48
N LEU A 173 12.18 -10.99 -4.46
CA LEU A 173 12.56 -10.66 -5.84
C LEU A 173 11.54 -9.78 -6.56
N LEU A 174 10.24 -9.95 -6.28
CA LEU A 174 9.18 -9.07 -6.76
C LEU A 174 9.28 -7.68 -6.12
N LYS A 175 9.43 -7.60 -4.78
CA LYS A 175 9.58 -6.34 -4.04
C LYS A 175 10.77 -5.51 -4.53
N SER A 176 11.87 -6.18 -4.86
CA SER A 176 13.10 -5.55 -5.37
C SER A 176 13.09 -5.25 -6.87
N GLY A 177 12.00 -5.57 -7.58
CA GLY A 177 11.89 -5.36 -9.03
C GLY A 177 12.80 -6.28 -9.86
N HIS A 178 13.34 -7.33 -9.25
CA HIS A 178 14.29 -8.24 -9.87
C HIS A 178 13.66 -9.50 -10.46
N LEU A 179 12.38 -9.76 -10.16
CA LEU A 179 11.54 -10.70 -10.88
C LEU A 179 10.38 -9.90 -11.48
N LYS A 180 10.15 -10.01 -12.78
CA LYS A 180 8.96 -9.45 -13.43
C LYS A 180 7.84 -10.47 -13.31
N LYS A 181 6.59 -10.05 -13.03
CA LYS A 181 5.41 -10.92 -13.22
C LYS A 181 5.51 -11.47 -14.65
N SER A 182 5.58 -12.79 -14.80
CA SER A 182 5.72 -13.41 -16.12
C SER A 182 4.48 -13.07 -16.96
N ALA A 183 4.69 -12.34 -18.05
CA ALA A 183 3.78 -12.38 -19.17
C ALA A 183 4.11 -13.65 -19.99
N GLY A 184 3.31 -14.71 -19.83
CA GLY A 184 3.27 -15.82 -20.78
C GLY A 184 3.21 -17.22 -20.15
N SER A 185 2.09 -17.91 -20.32
CA SER A 185 1.97 -19.07 -21.23
C SER A 185 0.57 -19.70 -21.09
N GLY A 186 -0.23 -19.63 -22.16
CA GLY A 186 -1.17 -20.70 -22.53
C GLY A 186 -2.35 -21.06 -21.62
N GLU A 187 -2.68 -20.28 -20.59
CA GLU A 187 -3.93 -20.45 -19.84
C GLU A 187 -4.78 -19.18 -19.99
N SER A 188 -6.07 -19.37 -20.27
CA SER A 188 -7.09 -18.34 -20.48
C SER A 188 -6.79 -17.06 -19.68
N HIS A 189 -6.67 -15.91 -20.35
CA HIS A 189 -6.58 -14.60 -19.72
C HIS A 189 -7.73 -14.43 -18.70
N LYS A 190 -7.49 -14.75 -17.43
CA LYS A 190 -8.23 -14.13 -16.33
C LYS A 190 -7.68 -12.72 -16.25
N GLN A 191 -8.34 -11.79 -16.94
CA GLN A 191 -8.15 -10.37 -16.67
C GLN A 191 -8.32 -10.18 -15.15
N GLU A 192 -7.28 -9.66 -14.50
CA GLU A 192 -7.35 -9.33 -13.08
C GLU A 192 -8.54 -8.37 -12.84
N GLU A 193 -9.38 -8.69 -11.85
CA GLU A 193 -10.58 -7.93 -11.55
C GLU A 193 -10.25 -6.47 -11.17
N LYS A 194 -10.81 -5.50 -11.90
CA LYS A 194 -10.72 -4.07 -11.57
C LYS A 194 -11.67 -3.77 -10.42
N ARG A 195 -11.18 -3.14 -9.36
CA ARG A 195 -11.94 -2.87 -8.13
C ARG A 195 -12.08 -1.36 -7.92
N LEU A 196 -13.30 -0.87 -7.91
CA LEU A 196 -13.63 0.55 -7.88
C LEU A 196 -14.40 0.87 -6.59
N ILE A 197 -13.98 1.89 -5.85
CA ILE A 197 -14.70 2.35 -4.65
C ILE A 197 -15.34 3.71 -4.94
N LEU A 198 -16.66 3.81 -4.78
CA LEU A 198 -17.40 5.05 -4.97
C LEU A 198 -17.43 5.85 -3.67
N ILE A 199 -17.13 7.14 -3.72
CA ILE A 199 -17.07 8.02 -2.53
C ILE A 199 -17.90 9.26 -2.80
N GLY A 200 -18.79 9.62 -1.89
CA GLY A 200 -19.61 10.81 -2.06
C GLY A 200 -20.77 10.88 -1.09
N ARG A 201 -21.46 12.02 -1.08
CA ARG A 201 -22.62 12.23 -0.22
C ARG A 201 -23.81 11.34 -0.61
N PRO A 202 -24.86 11.24 0.23
CA PRO A 202 -26.13 10.65 -0.19
C PRO A 202 -26.73 11.44 -1.36
N GLY A 203 -27.42 10.75 -2.27
CA GLY A 203 -28.15 11.40 -3.37
C GLY A 203 -27.32 11.99 -4.51
N VAL A 204 -25.98 11.83 -4.50
CA VAL A 204 -25.11 12.27 -5.62
C VAL A 204 -25.08 11.26 -6.78
N GLY A 205 -25.78 10.14 -6.67
CA GLY A 205 -25.87 9.14 -7.75
C GLY A 205 -24.74 8.08 -7.74
N LYS A 206 -24.19 7.73 -6.57
CA LYS A 206 -23.19 6.65 -6.46
C LYS A 206 -23.73 5.31 -6.96
N SER A 207 -24.83 4.82 -6.38
CA SER A 207 -25.47 3.55 -6.74
C SER A 207 -25.86 3.50 -8.23
N SER A 208 -26.48 4.56 -8.75
CA SER A 208 -26.81 4.66 -10.19
C SER A 208 -25.58 4.67 -11.10
N SER A 209 -24.46 5.23 -10.64
CA SER A 209 -23.19 5.17 -11.37
C SER A 209 -22.60 3.77 -11.31
N GLY A 210 -22.75 3.06 -10.18
CA GLY A 210 -22.38 1.65 -10.05
C GLY A 210 -23.16 0.75 -11.00
N ASP A 211 -24.48 0.92 -11.08
CA ASP A 211 -25.33 0.22 -12.06
C ASP A 211 -24.93 0.55 -13.49
N THR A 212 -24.60 1.83 -13.74
CA THR A 212 -24.15 2.29 -15.05
C THR A 212 -22.85 1.60 -15.45
N ILE A 213 -21.87 1.53 -14.54
CA ILE A 213 -20.56 0.86 -14.74
C ILE A 213 -20.74 -0.63 -14.98
N LEU A 214 -21.56 -1.31 -14.18
CA LEU A 214 -21.75 -2.76 -14.28
C LEU A 214 -22.67 -3.16 -15.45
N GLY A 215 -23.38 -2.21 -16.05
CA GLY A 215 -24.29 -2.46 -17.17
C GLY A 215 -25.62 -3.13 -16.77
N SER A 216 -25.86 -3.32 -15.47
CA SER A 216 -27.07 -3.92 -14.92
C SER A 216 -27.45 -3.27 -13.59
N ALA A 217 -28.74 -3.31 -13.26
CA ALA A 217 -29.27 -2.78 -12.00
C ALA A 217 -28.97 -3.75 -10.83
N MET A 218 -27.81 -3.60 -10.22
CA MET A 218 -27.29 -4.46 -9.14
C MET A 218 -27.40 -3.77 -7.78
N PHE A 219 -27.42 -2.44 -7.76
CA PHE A 219 -27.62 -1.63 -6.57
C PHE A 219 -29.10 -1.20 -6.49
N LYS A 220 -29.72 -1.33 -5.32
CA LYS A 220 -31.08 -0.83 -5.10
C LYS A 220 -31.07 0.70 -5.12
N SER A 221 -31.32 1.28 -6.28
CA SER A 221 -31.58 2.71 -6.44
C SER A 221 -33.07 3.01 -6.20
N ASP A 222 -33.60 2.61 -5.05
CA ASP A 222 -34.98 2.96 -4.69
C ASP A 222 -35.06 4.47 -4.44
N CYS A 223 -35.96 5.16 -5.13
CA CYS A 223 -36.21 6.60 -4.98
C CYS A 223 -36.97 6.95 -3.69
N ASP A 224 -36.91 6.11 -2.65
CA ASP A 224 -37.62 6.31 -1.40
C ASP A 224 -36.93 7.35 -0.54
N PHE A 225 -37.73 8.18 0.14
CA PHE A 225 -37.27 9.29 1.00
C PHE A 225 -36.32 8.85 2.14
N GLU A 226 -36.16 7.55 2.38
CA GLU A 226 -35.31 6.95 3.41
C GLU A 226 -34.21 6.00 2.87
N SER A 227 -34.05 5.84 1.54
CA SER A 227 -33.20 4.80 0.91
C SER A 227 -31.70 5.13 0.86
N VAL A 228 -31.16 5.79 1.89
CA VAL A 228 -29.70 5.90 1.98
C VAL A 228 -29.15 4.52 2.31
N SER A 229 -28.25 3.97 1.48
CA SER A 229 -27.53 2.72 1.75
C SER A 229 -26.98 2.76 3.18
N LYS A 230 -27.52 1.91 4.07
CA LYS A 230 -27.12 1.85 5.50
C LYS A 230 -25.90 0.96 5.75
N LYS A 231 -25.51 0.18 4.73
CA LYS A 231 -24.37 -0.74 4.71
C LYS A 231 -23.63 -0.62 3.38
N ILE A 232 -22.37 -1.05 3.37
CA ILE A 232 -21.58 -1.17 2.14
C ILE A 232 -22.18 -2.29 1.29
N VAL A 233 -22.35 -2.03 0.00
CA VAL A 233 -22.80 -3.01 -0.99
C VAL A 233 -21.73 -3.12 -2.06
N SER A 234 -21.43 -4.34 -2.50
CA SER A 234 -20.51 -4.58 -3.61
C SER A 234 -21.18 -5.48 -4.66
N ALA A 235 -20.82 -5.28 -5.92
CA ALA A 235 -21.28 -6.11 -7.03
C ALA A 235 -20.18 -6.21 -8.09
N SER A 236 -20.11 -7.37 -8.76
CA SER A 236 -19.15 -7.63 -9.83
C SER A 236 -19.87 -8.03 -11.12
N ALA A 237 -19.35 -7.57 -12.26
CA ALA A 237 -19.82 -7.96 -13.59
C ALA A 237 -18.67 -7.96 -14.61
N VAL A 238 -18.87 -8.63 -15.74
CA VAL A 238 -17.94 -8.55 -16.89
C VAL A 238 -18.39 -7.42 -17.80
N VAL A 239 -17.55 -6.41 -17.99
CA VAL A 239 -17.85 -5.17 -18.71
C VAL A 239 -16.70 -4.85 -19.66
N GLU A 240 -16.98 -4.63 -20.94
CA GLU A 240 -15.95 -4.41 -21.98
C GLU A 240 -14.84 -5.48 -21.95
N GLY A 241 -15.23 -6.74 -21.69
CA GLY A 241 -14.33 -7.88 -21.53
C GLY A 241 -13.75 -8.05 -20.12
N HIS A 242 -13.67 -6.99 -19.31
CA HIS A 242 -12.99 -6.98 -18.01
C HIS A 242 -13.90 -7.37 -16.86
N GLN A 243 -13.39 -8.13 -15.89
CA GLN A 243 -14.08 -8.32 -14.61
C GLN A 243 -13.96 -7.01 -13.79
N VAL A 244 -15.10 -6.42 -13.42
CA VAL A 244 -15.16 -5.16 -12.67
C VAL A 244 -16.00 -5.38 -11.41
N LYS A 245 -15.43 -5.07 -10.24
CA LYS A 245 -16.12 -4.97 -8.94
C LYS A 245 -16.30 -3.51 -8.58
N VAL A 246 -17.52 -3.13 -8.24
CA VAL A 246 -17.86 -1.80 -7.71
C VAL A 246 -18.28 -1.94 -6.26
N VAL A 247 -17.69 -1.14 -5.38
CA VAL A 247 -18.03 -1.01 -3.97
C VAL A 247 -18.74 0.33 -3.76
N ASP A 248 -20.01 0.28 -3.36
CA ASP A 248 -20.86 1.43 -3.05
C ASP A 248 -21.08 1.52 -1.53
N PRO A 249 -20.29 2.34 -0.82
CA PRO A 249 -20.50 2.63 0.59
C PRO A 249 -21.68 3.58 0.82
N PRO A 250 -22.22 3.58 2.06
CA PRO A 250 -23.15 4.61 2.53
C PRO A 250 -22.66 6.02 2.19
N GLY A 251 -23.58 6.90 1.80
CA GLY A 251 -23.23 8.29 1.56
C GLY A 251 -22.80 9.01 2.84
N PHE A 252 -21.79 9.86 2.75
CA PHE A 252 -21.30 10.64 3.90
C PHE A 252 -22.28 11.76 4.27
N THR A 253 -23.07 11.56 5.33
CA THR A 253 -24.00 12.54 5.89
C THR A 253 -23.28 13.55 6.80
N ASP A 254 -23.95 14.64 7.17
CA ASP A 254 -23.40 15.66 8.08
C ASP A 254 -23.05 15.10 9.48
N GLU A 255 -23.73 14.02 9.92
CA GLU A 255 -23.43 13.27 11.15
C GLU A 255 -22.15 12.40 11.07
N VAL A 256 -21.67 12.15 9.84
CA VAL A 256 -20.52 11.30 9.47
C VAL A 256 -19.31 12.16 9.06
N LEU A 257 -19.43 13.48 9.00
CA LEU A 257 -18.33 14.41 8.69
C LEU A 257 -17.33 14.58 9.86
N SER A 258 -17.15 13.56 10.71
CA SER A 258 -15.94 13.46 11.52
C SER A 258 -14.88 12.65 10.75
N PRO A 259 -13.62 13.09 10.73
CA PRO A 259 -12.54 12.38 10.05
C PRO A 259 -12.47 10.89 10.44
N LYS A 260 -12.76 10.57 11.70
CA LYS A 260 -12.83 9.22 12.25
C LYS A 260 -13.82 8.32 11.53
N LYS A 261 -15.05 8.79 11.36
CA LYS A 261 -16.12 7.98 10.74
C LYS A 261 -15.87 7.84 9.25
N LEU A 262 -15.42 8.91 8.58
CA LEU A 262 -15.04 8.88 7.18
C LEU A 262 -13.90 7.89 6.90
N ALA A 263 -12.83 7.94 7.70
CA ALA A 263 -11.71 7.00 7.60
C ALA A 263 -12.18 5.55 7.83
N LYS A 264 -13.02 5.31 8.86
CA LYS A 264 -13.60 3.97 9.14
C LYS A 264 -14.37 3.41 7.94
N GLU A 265 -15.24 4.20 7.33
CA GLU A 265 -16.05 3.72 6.18
C GLU A 265 -15.21 3.51 4.92
N ILE A 266 -14.19 4.35 4.67
CA ILE A 266 -13.23 4.14 3.58
C ILE A 266 -12.45 2.83 3.83
N MET A 267 -11.99 2.56 5.05
CA MET A 267 -11.28 1.31 5.37
C MET A 267 -12.14 0.07 5.13
N LYS A 268 -13.39 0.07 5.61
CA LYS A 268 -14.33 -1.03 5.34
C LYS A 268 -14.50 -1.26 3.83
N SER A 269 -14.62 -0.19 3.06
CA SER A 269 -14.78 -0.25 1.60
C SER A 269 -13.53 -0.83 0.92
N VAL A 270 -12.34 -0.56 1.46
CA VAL A 270 -11.09 -1.12 0.93
C VAL A 270 -10.94 -2.60 1.28
N MET A 271 -11.34 -3.02 2.47
CA MET A 271 -11.38 -4.45 2.82
C MET A 271 -12.24 -5.23 1.80
N GLU A 272 -13.38 -4.66 1.45
CA GLU A 272 -14.28 -5.19 0.42
C GLU A 272 -13.65 -5.22 -0.99
N ALA A 273 -12.66 -4.36 -1.23
CA ALA A 273 -11.91 -4.26 -2.48
C ALA A 273 -10.55 -5.00 -2.43
N SER A 274 -10.37 -6.03 -1.59
CA SER A 274 -9.15 -6.84 -1.50
C SER A 274 -8.71 -7.43 -2.87
N PRO A 275 -7.40 -7.44 -3.21
CA PRO A 275 -6.22 -7.01 -2.45
C PRO A 275 -6.01 -5.48 -2.35
N GLY A 276 -6.85 -4.67 -3.01
CA GLY A 276 -6.83 -3.21 -2.94
C GLY A 276 -7.58 -2.59 -4.12
N PRO A 277 -8.11 -1.36 -4.00
CA PRO A 277 -8.82 -0.72 -5.10
C PRO A 277 -7.86 -0.28 -6.21
N HIS A 278 -8.33 -0.38 -7.45
CA HIS A 278 -7.65 0.20 -8.61
C HIS A 278 -8.01 1.67 -8.80
N ALA A 279 -9.18 2.09 -8.32
CA ALA A 279 -9.59 3.49 -8.34
C ALA A 279 -10.47 3.85 -7.14
N PHE A 280 -10.21 5.01 -6.55
CA PHE A 280 -11.18 5.75 -5.75
C PHE A 280 -11.90 6.74 -6.66
N VAL A 281 -13.22 6.66 -6.69
CA VAL A 281 -14.06 7.46 -7.58
C VAL A 281 -14.90 8.41 -6.73
N ILE A 282 -14.54 9.69 -6.73
CA ILE A 282 -15.28 10.72 -5.98
C ILE A 282 -16.45 11.19 -6.83
N VAL A 283 -17.66 10.83 -6.42
CA VAL A 283 -18.91 11.10 -7.16
C VAL A 283 -19.47 12.46 -6.75
N VAL A 284 -19.62 13.36 -7.71
CA VAL A 284 -20.08 14.73 -7.51
C VAL A 284 -21.25 15.04 -8.44
N ARG A 285 -22.37 15.49 -7.88
CA ARG A 285 -23.52 15.91 -8.70
C ARG A 285 -23.27 17.28 -9.31
N ILE A 286 -23.47 17.41 -10.62
CA ILE A 286 -23.39 18.68 -11.33
C ILE A 286 -24.43 19.67 -10.77
N GLY A 287 -24.02 20.93 -10.57
CA GLY A 287 -24.93 22.03 -10.21
C GLY A 287 -25.44 22.04 -8.76
N ARG A 288 -25.07 21.08 -7.91
CA ARG A 288 -25.55 20.98 -6.51
C ARG A 288 -24.45 20.81 -5.46
N VAL A 289 -23.31 21.49 -5.64
CA VAL A 289 -22.24 21.53 -4.62
C VAL A 289 -22.67 22.45 -3.48
N ASN A 290 -22.85 21.90 -2.29
CA ASN A 290 -23.21 22.64 -1.08
C ASN A 290 -22.04 22.69 -0.08
N PRO A 291 -22.14 23.47 1.02
CA PRO A 291 -21.03 23.59 1.99
C PRO A 291 -20.57 22.27 2.59
N ALA A 292 -21.44 21.26 2.67
CA ALA A 292 -21.09 19.95 3.19
C ALA A 292 -20.33 19.09 2.17
N ASP A 293 -20.57 19.26 0.87
CA ASP A 293 -19.69 18.70 -0.17
C ASP A 293 -18.27 19.28 -0.05
N VAL A 294 -18.16 20.60 0.14
CA VAL A 294 -16.86 21.27 0.34
C VAL A 294 -16.15 20.74 1.58
N ARG A 295 -16.87 20.47 2.67
CA ARG A 295 -16.29 19.83 3.86
C ARG A 295 -15.79 18.42 3.54
N LEU A 296 -16.56 17.61 2.82
CA LEU A 296 -16.15 16.28 2.41
C LEU A 296 -14.88 16.35 1.55
N PHE A 297 -14.82 17.24 0.56
CA PHE A 297 -13.63 17.41 -0.30
C PHE A 297 -12.40 17.75 0.54
N LYS A 298 -12.51 18.70 1.48
CA LYS A 298 -11.41 19.05 2.38
C LYS A 298 -10.95 17.89 3.27
N LEU A 299 -11.88 17.05 3.74
CA LEU A 299 -11.51 15.86 4.51
C LEU A 299 -10.83 14.81 3.62
N LEU A 300 -11.34 14.58 2.41
CA LEU A 300 -10.73 13.66 1.45
C LEU A 300 -9.33 14.12 1.04
N LEU A 301 -9.11 15.42 0.82
CA LEU A 301 -7.78 15.99 0.56
C LEU A 301 -6.78 15.71 1.69
N LYS A 302 -7.25 15.70 2.94
CA LYS A 302 -6.40 15.45 4.11
C LYS A 302 -6.18 13.95 4.37
N LEU A 303 -7.18 13.12 4.11
CA LEU A 303 -7.11 11.67 4.30
C LEU A 303 -6.34 10.98 3.16
N PHE A 304 -6.58 11.43 1.93
CA PHE A 304 -5.81 10.99 0.77
C PHE A 304 -4.53 11.80 0.71
N GLY A 305 -3.50 11.31 1.39
CA GLY A 305 -2.13 11.80 1.20
C GLY A 305 -1.66 11.64 -0.26
N GLU A 306 -0.42 12.05 -0.54
CA GLU A 306 0.14 12.11 -1.91
C GLU A 306 0.09 10.80 -2.71
N ASN A 307 -0.01 9.65 -2.04
CA ASN A 307 -0.07 8.35 -2.71
C ASN A 307 -1.49 7.94 -3.11
N ALA A 308 -2.51 8.27 -2.31
CA ALA A 308 -3.90 7.92 -2.62
C ALA A 308 -4.47 8.82 -3.71
N SER A 309 -4.03 10.08 -3.76
CA SER A 309 -4.39 11.00 -4.83
C SER A 309 -4.06 10.42 -6.21
N LYS A 310 -2.95 9.67 -6.36
CA LYS A 310 -2.55 9.02 -7.62
C LYS A 310 -3.52 7.95 -8.12
N TYR A 311 -4.40 7.42 -7.27
CA TYR A 311 -5.41 6.41 -7.61
C TYR A 311 -6.84 6.98 -7.56
N THR A 312 -6.98 8.30 -7.50
CA THR A 312 -8.26 8.96 -7.31
C THR A 312 -8.67 9.77 -8.55
N MET A 313 -9.95 9.69 -8.92
CA MET A 313 -10.56 10.48 -9.98
C MET A 313 -11.95 10.99 -9.57
N VAL A 314 -12.40 12.06 -10.24
CA VAL A 314 -13.75 12.62 -10.02
C VAL A 314 -14.75 12.09 -11.05
N LEU A 315 -15.92 11.66 -10.62
CA LEU A 315 -17.04 11.31 -11.48
C LEU A 315 -18.18 12.29 -11.29
N PHE A 316 -18.43 13.13 -12.29
CA PHE A 316 -19.57 14.03 -12.33
C PHE A 316 -20.82 13.30 -12.79
N THR A 317 -21.88 13.35 -11.99
CA THR A 317 -23.18 12.76 -12.34
C THR A 317 -24.18 13.84 -12.76
N TYR A 318 -25.29 13.40 -13.36
CA TYR A 318 -26.29 14.29 -13.97
C TYR A 318 -25.70 15.08 -15.14
N GLY A 319 -24.99 14.38 -16.03
CA GLY A 319 -24.42 14.96 -17.26
C GLY A 319 -25.46 15.62 -18.16
N ASP A 320 -26.71 15.18 -18.12
CA ASP A 320 -27.85 15.81 -18.78
C ASP A 320 -28.08 17.27 -18.31
N GLU A 321 -27.76 17.59 -17.06
CA GLU A 321 -27.83 18.95 -16.50
C GLU A 321 -26.72 19.89 -17.01
N LEU A 322 -25.78 19.41 -17.84
CA LEU A 322 -24.79 20.28 -18.50
C LEU A 322 -25.41 21.16 -19.58
N ARG A 323 -26.56 20.79 -20.17
CA ARG A 323 -27.27 21.59 -21.20
C ARG A 323 -26.35 22.14 -22.31
N GLY A 324 -25.36 21.35 -22.73
CA GLY A 324 -24.39 21.72 -23.77
C GLY A 324 -23.19 22.56 -23.28
N GLN A 325 -23.08 22.86 -21.99
CA GLN A 325 -21.90 23.48 -21.40
C GLN A 325 -20.78 22.46 -21.20
N SER A 326 -19.52 22.90 -21.30
CA SER A 326 -18.38 22.04 -20.96
C SER A 326 -18.32 21.78 -19.46
N VAL A 327 -18.05 20.53 -19.07
CA VAL A 327 -17.78 20.20 -17.67
C VAL A 327 -16.57 20.97 -17.14
N ASP A 328 -15.54 21.19 -17.96
CA ASP A 328 -14.33 21.92 -17.57
C ASP A 328 -14.65 23.36 -17.16
N GLN A 329 -15.57 24.01 -17.89
CA GLN A 329 -16.04 25.35 -17.55
C GLN A 329 -16.77 25.36 -16.19
N LYS A 330 -17.61 24.34 -15.92
CA LYS A 330 -18.26 24.21 -14.60
C LYS A 330 -17.25 23.93 -13.49
N VAL A 331 -16.23 23.11 -13.74
CA VAL A 331 -15.15 22.84 -12.77
C VAL A 331 -14.42 24.14 -12.44
N GLN A 332 -14.02 24.91 -13.46
CA GLN A 332 -13.32 26.19 -13.27
C GLN A 332 -14.18 27.25 -12.56
N SER A 333 -15.50 27.18 -12.72
CA SER A 333 -16.42 28.12 -12.05
C SER A 333 -16.53 27.90 -10.53
N SER A 334 -16.08 26.75 -10.01
CA SER A 334 -16.15 26.44 -8.58
C SER A 334 -14.77 26.16 -7.99
N PRO A 335 -14.21 27.05 -7.15
CA PRO A 335 -12.88 26.86 -6.57
C PRO A 335 -12.72 25.52 -5.85
N SER A 336 -13.72 25.09 -5.07
CA SER A 336 -13.67 23.84 -4.32
C SER A 336 -13.67 22.60 -5.22
N VAL A 337 -14.37 22.64 -6.36
CA VAL A 337 -14.39 21.53 -7.33
C VAL A 337 -13.10 21.52 -8.14
N SER A 338 -12.61 22.70 -8.53
CA SER A 338 -11.32 22.85 -9.20
C SER A 338 -10.17 22.30 -8.34
N GLU A 339 -10.15 22.62 -7.04
CA GLU A 339 -9.17 22.08 -6.08
C GLU A 339 -9.26 20.55 -5.96
N LEU A 340 -10.48 19.99 -5.89
CA LEU A 340 -10.70 18.55 -5.86
C LEU A 340 -10.16 17.86 -7.14
N VAL A 341 -10.49 18.41 -8.31
CA VAL A 341 -10.04 17.88 -9.61
C VAL A 341 -8.52 18.00 -9.74
N SER A 342 -7.94 19.09 -9.25
CA SER A 342 -6.49 19.30 -9.22
C SER A 342 -5.77 18.26 -8.36
N MET A 343 -6.30 17.96 -7.16
CA MET A 343 -5.77 16.86 -6.33
C MET A 343 -5.82 15.51 -7.06
N CYS A 344 -6.86 15.29 -7.87
CA CYS A 344 -6.97 14.09 -8.69
C CYS A 344 -6.10 14.13 -9.97
N GLY A 345 -5.14 15.06 -10.08
CA GLY A 345 -4.28 15.20 -11.26
C GLY A 345 -5.04 15.60 -12.53
N GLY A 346 -6.17 16.30 -12.39
CA GLY A 346 -7.05 16.66 -13.51
C GLY A 346 -8.01 15.55 -13.96
N ARG A 347 -7.91 14.33 -13.40
CA ARG A 347 -8.67 13.17 -13.85
C ARG A 347 -10.13 13.28 -13.43
N HIS A 348 -11.01 13.38 -14.42
CA HIS A 348 -12.44 13.37 -14.19
C HIS A 348 -13.24 12.79 -15.37
N CYS A 349 -14.45 12.33 -15.08
CA CYS A 349 -15.44 11.81 -16.04
C CYS A 349 -16.80 12.44 -15.80
N VAL A 350 -17.69 12.31 -16.79
CA VAL A 350 -19.09 12.71 -16.68
C VAL A 350 -19.97 11.54 -17.05
N PHE A 351 -20.93 11.21 -16.21
CA PHE A 351 -22.02 10.29 -16.51
C PHE A 351 -23.36 11.00 -16.57
N ASP A 352 -24.04 10.77 -17.68
CA ASP A 352 -25.48 10.80 -17.77
C ASP A 352 -26.03 9.39 -17.50
N ASN A 353 -26.48 9.18 -16.26
CA ASN A 353 -27.05 7.91 -15.79
C ASN A 353 -28.46 7.63 -16.35
N THR A 354 -29.01 8.51 -17.21
CA THR A 354 -30.29 8.28 -17.92
C THR A 354 -30.08 7.61 -19.28
N VAL A 355 -28.88 7.72 -19.86
CA VAL A 355 -28.53 7.11 -21.14
C VAL A 355 -28.47 5.59 -21.04
N ARG A 356 -28.97 4.89 -22.06
CA ARG A 356 -29.02 3.42 -22.15
C ARG A 356 -28.39 2.93 -23.44
N GLY A 357 -28.08 1.62 -23.50
CA GLY A 357 -27.56 0.96 -24.72
C GLY A 357 -26.19 1.49 -25.14
N ASN A 358 -25.98 1.73 -26.43
CA ASN A 358 -24.68 2.13 -26.98
C ASN A 358 -24.12 3.43 -26.37
N GLY A 359 -25.00 4.35 -25.96
CA GLY A 359 -24.57 5.57 -25.27
C GLY A 359 -23.98 5.28 -23.89
N GLN A 360 -24.59 4.34 -23.15
CA GLN A 360 -24.10 3.89 -21.85
C GLN A 360 -22.74 3.19 -21.99
N GLN A 361 -22.64 2.27 -22.96
CA GLN A 361 -21.40 1.54 -23.24
C GLN A 361 -20.22 2.47 -23.55
N ARG A 362 -20.46 3.55 -24.32
CA ARG A 362 -19.41 4.56 -24.60
C ARG A 362 -18.94 5.28 -23.33
N GLN A 363 -19.86 5.75 -22.49
CA GLN A 363 -19.50 6.41 -21.23
C GLN A 363 -18.68 5.49 -20.32
N VAL A 364 -19.09 4.24 -20.21
CA VAL A 364 -18.41 3.23 -19.38
C VAL A 364 -17.02 2.91 -19.95
N ARG A 365 -16.89 2.73 -21.27
CA ARG A 365 -15.61 2.52 -21.93
C ARG A 365 -14.65 3.68 -21.69
N ASP A 366 -15.11 4.92 -21.88
CA ASP A 366 -14.27 6.11 -21.68
C ASP A 366 -13.83 6.24 -20.21
N PHE A 367 -14.71 5.89 -19.28
CA PHE A 367 -14.39 5.84 -17.86
C PHE A 367 -13.35 4.76 -17.54
N LEU A 368 -13.53 3.53 -18.01
CA LEU A 368 -12.59 2.43 -17.77
C LEU A 368 -11.23 2.69 -18.43
N ASN A 369 -11.19 3.32 -19.61
CA ASN A 369 -9.93 3.74 -20.25
C ASN A 369 -9.16 4.72 -19.37
N LYS A 370 -9.84 5.71 -18.76
CA LYS A 370 -9.19 6.64 -17.82
C LYS A 370 -8.71 5.97 -16.55
N VAL A 371 -9.44 4.97 -16.05
CA VAL A 371 -8.97 4.12 -14.95
C VAL A 371 -7.71 3.36 -15.36
N ASP A 372 -7.66 2.83 -16.58
CA ASP A 372 -6.52 2.06 -17.08
C ASP A 372 -5.29 2.93 -17.30
N GLU A 373 -5.45 4.13 -17.86
CA GLU A 373 -4.39 5.13 -17.97
C GLU A 373 -3.85 5.51 -16.59
N MET A 374 -4.75 5.72 -15.61
CA MET A 374 -4.38 6.01 -14.23
C MET A 374 -3.59 4.86 -13.59
N VAL A 375 -4.06 3.62 -13.73
CA VAL A 375 -3.40 2.44 -13.16
C VAL A 375 -2.05 2.19 -13.85
N ALA A 376 -1.97 2.36 -15.16
CA ALA A 376 -0.73 2.23 -15.93
C ALA A 376 0.32 3.27 -15.49
N ALA A 377 -0.09 4.52 -15.27
CA ALA A 377 0.78 5.57 -14.73
C ALA A 377 1.31 5.25 -13.33
N ASN A 378 0.63 4.36 -12.59
CA ASN A 378 1.04 3.85 -11.29
C ASN A 378 1.76 2.49 -11.36
N GLY A 379 2.31 2.11 -12.51
CA GLY A 379 3.07 0.86 -12.67
C GLY A 379 2.19 -0.39 -12.78
N GLY A 380 0.91 -0.23 -13.13
CA GLY A 380 -0.03 -1.33 -13.34
C GLY A 380 -0.48 -2.02 -12.05
N GLN A 381 -0.21 -1.43 -10.89
CA GLN A 381 -0.61 -1.98 -9.59
C GLN A 381 -1.94 -1.38 -9.15
N HIS A 382 -2.66 -2.08 -8.28
CA HIS A 382 -3.73 -1.46 -7.50
C HIS A 382 -3.13 -0.60 -6.38
N PHE A 383 -3.93 0.27 -5.79
CA PHE A 383 -3.49 1.07 -4.67
C PHE A 383 -3.05 0.19 -3.50
N THR A 384 -1.85 0.51 -2.97
CA THR A 384 -1.26 -0.11 -1.78
C THR A 384 -0.67 0.99 -0.91
N SER A 385 -1.05 1.03 0.36
CA SER A 385 -0.33 1.75 1.43
C SER A 385 -0.12 0.79 2.59
N ASP A 386 0.74 1.15 3.54
CA ASP A 386 1.10 0.27 4.66
C ASP A 386 -0.13 -0.20 5.45
N MET A 387 -1.14 0.66 5.61
CA MET A 387 -2.46 0.30 6.17
C MET A 387 -3.22 -0.75 5.34
N PHE A 388 -3.13 -0.66 4.02
CA PHE A 388 -3.83 -1.56 3.10
C PHE A 388 -3.12 -2.89 2.96
N ARG A 389 -1.78 -2.89 3.04
CA ARG A 389 -0.97 -4.10 3.15
C ARG A 389 -1.28 -4.84 4.45
N MET A 390 -1.48 -4.13 5.57
CA MET A 390 -1.95 -4.77 6.81
C MET A 390 -3.36 -5.34 6.68
N SER A 391 -4.30 -4.62 6.05
CA SER A 391 -5.63 -5.17 5.78
C SER A 391 -5.55 -6.45 4.95
N GLU A 392 -4.68 -6.47 3.94
CA GLU A 392 -4.43 -7.64 3.10
C GLU A 392 -3.79 -8.78 3.90
N THR A 393 -2.80 -8.51 4.77
CA THR A 393 -2.16 -9.51 5.64
C THR A 393 -3.16 -10.12 6.63
N LEU A 394 -3.94 -9.30 7.33
CA LEU A 394 -4.97 -9.76 8.28
C LEU A 394 -6.05 -10.58 7.57
N ILE A 395 -6.46 -10.13 6.38
CA ILE A 395 -7.39 -10.86 5.52
C ILE A 395 -6.76 -12.20 5.07
N GLN A 396 -5.49 -12.23 4.66
CA GLN A 396 -4.81 -13.45 4.23
C GLN A 396 -4.59 -14.45 5.37
N GLN A 397 -4.29 -13.97 6.59
CA GLN A 397 -4.18 -14.80 7.79
C GLN A 397 -5.50 -15.50 8.13
N GLU A 398 -6.63 -14.80 8.03
CA GLU A 398 -7.96 -15.37 8.28
C GLU A 398 -8.49 -16.23 7.11
N LYS A 399 -8.10 -15.91 5.86
CA LYS A 399 -8.42 -16.73 4.67
C LYS A 399 -7.79 -18.12 4.73
N ASN A 400 -6.60 -18.25 5.31
CA ASN A 400 -5.92 -19.54 5.50
C ASN A 400 -6.68 -20.51 6.42
N LEU A 401 -7.70 -20.03 7.14
CA LEU A 401 -8.57 -20.81 8.02
C LEU A 401 -9.97 -21.08 7.43
N SER A 402 -10.42 -20.34 6.40
CA SER A 402 -11.85 -20.31 6.01
C SER A 402 -12.19 -20.18 4.50
N GLY A 403 -11.24 -19.88 3.61
CA GLY A 403 -11.51 -19.68 2.17
C GLY A 403 -11.54 -18.20 1.73
N GLN A 404 -12.29 -17.83 0.68
CA GLN A 404 -12.34 -16.46 0.09
C GLN A 404 -12.80 -15.38 1.09
N PHE A 405 -12.50 -14.08 0.83
CA PHE A 405 -12.86 -12.96 1.73
C PHE A 405 -14.37 -12.86 2.00
N ASP A 406 -15.19 -13.17 0.99
CA ASP A 406 -16.65 -13.20 1.09
C ASP A 406 -17.15 -14.27 2.09
N GLY A 407 -16.29 -15.21 2.51
CA GLY A 407 -16.58 -16.25 3.48
C GLY A 407 -16.28 -15.90 4.95
N LEU A 408 -15.70 -14.73 5.24
CA LEU A 408 -15.46 -14.30 6.62
C LEU A 408 -16.75 -13.94 7.34
N SER A 409 -16.86 -14.33 8.62
CA SER A 409 -17.98 -13.93 9.48
C SER A 409 -17.96 -12.42 9.74
N GLU A 410 -19.12 -11.84 10.05
CA GLU A 410 -19.20 -10.40 10.39
C GLU A 410 -18.40 -10.06 11.66
N GLU A 411 -18.23 -11.01 12.58
CA GLU A 411 -17.37 -10.84 13.76
C GLU A 411 -15.88 -10.77 13.39
N GLN A 412 -15.42 -11.63 12.47
CA GLN A 412 -14.05 -11.60 11.96
C GLN A 412 -13.78 -10.29 11.21
N LYS A 413 -14.72 -9.84 10.36
CA LYS A 413 -14.61 -8.56 9.65
C LYS A 413 -14.55 -7.38 10.61
N GLU A 414 -15.38 -7.34 11.66
CA GLU A 414 -15.35 -6.24 12.64
C GLU A 414 -14.07 -6.30 13.51
N SER A 415 -13.54 -7.48 13.82
CA SER A 415 -12.25 -7.64 14.52
C SER A 415 -11.08 -7.06 13.71
N ILE A 416 -10.95 -7.45 12.43
CA ILE A 416 -9.93 -6.91 11.52
C ILE A 416 -10.11 -5.39 11.41
N LEU A 417 -11.34 -4.92 11.26
CA LEU A 417 -11.63 -3.50 11.16
C LEU A 417 -11.23 -2.74 12.44
N GLN A 418 -11.48 -3.29 13.63
CA GLN A 418 -11.06 -2.67 14.89
C GLN A 418 -9.55 -2.57 14.99
N GLN A 419 -8.82 -3.62 14.59
CA GLN A 419 -7.36 -3.60 14.54
C GLN A 419 -6.83 -2.53 13.58
N LEU A 420 -7.43 -2.41 12.38
CA LEU A 420 -7.08 -1.38 11.40
C LEU A 420 -7.39 0.04 11.89
N ILE A 421 -8.51 0.25 12.59
CA ILE A 421 -8.87 1.54 13.18
C ILE A 421 -7.88 1.92 14.28
N GLU A 422 -7.50 0.97 15.13
CA GLU A 422 -6.55 1.22 16.22
C GLU A 422 -5.17 1.55 15.66
N PHE A 423 -4.73 0.83 14.63
CA PHE A 423 -3.54 1.15 13.87
C PHE A 423 -3.61 2.55 13.23
N PHE A 424 -4.75 2.92 12.64
CA PHE A 424 -4.95 4.24 12.05
C PHE A 424 -4.82 5.37 13.08
N LYS A 425 -5.34 5.17 14.29
CA LYS A 425 -5.17 6.13 15.39
C LYS A 425 -3.71 6.27 15.81
N LYS A 426 -2.94 5.18 15.81
CA LYS A 426 -1.50 5.22 16.12
C LYS A 426 -0.71 5.97 15.04
N LEU A 427 -0.97 5.66 13.76
CA LEU A 427 -0.21 6.21 12.64
C LEU A 427 -0.53 7.69 12.33
N PHE A 428 -1.78 8.10 12.55
CA PHE A 428 -2.26 9.45 12.24
C PHE A 428 -2.71 10.23 13.48
N GLY A 429 -2.32 9.81 14.69
CA GLY A 429 -2.81 10.36 15.96
C GLY A 429 -2.80 11.88 16.02
N GLU A 430 -1.70 12.52 15.63
CA GLU A 430 -1.59 13.98 15.59
C GLU A 430 -2.52 14.64 14.55
N ILE A 431 -2.63 14.07 13.34
CA ILE A 431 -3.56 14.54 12.31
C ILE A 431 -5.01 14.34 12.78
N PHE A 432 -5.28 13.26 13.50
CA PHE A 432 -6.58 12.90 13.98
C PHE A 432 -7.04 13.76 15.16
N ASP A 433 -6.15 14.06 16.08
CA ASP A 433 -6.36 14.96 17.22
C ASP A 433 -6.47 16.43 16.78
N ALA A 434 -5.62 16.84 15.83
CA ALA A 434 -5.73 18.15 15.18
C ALA A 434 -7.05 18.32 14.40
N LEU A 435 -7.60 17.24 13.83
CA LEU A 435 -8.88 17.25 13.12
C LEU A 435 -10.10 17.08 14.03
N SER A 436 -9.94 16.62 15.28
CA SER A 436 -11.03 16.43 16.24
C SER A 436 -11.18 17.56 17.26
N GLY A 437 -10.36 18.62 17.17
CA GLY A 437 -10.64 19.91 17.80
C GLY A 437 -10.53 19.92 19.32
N ASN A 438 -9.69 19.07 19.92
CA ASN A 438 -9.37 19.18 21.34
C ASN A 438 -8.17 20.12 21.55
N ARG A 439 -8.42 21.44 21.52
CA ARG A 439 -7.57 22.35 22.31
C ARG A 439 -8.02 22.22 23.76
N ARG A 440 -7.22 21.55 24.59
CA ARG A 440 -7.25 21.85 26.03
C ARG A 440 -6.62 23.23 26.17
N ASN A 441 -7.47 24.22 26.41
CA ASN A 441 -7.03 25.50 26.96
C ASN A 441 -6.47 25.24 28.35
N GLU A 442 -5.22 25.62 28.58
CA GLU A 442 -4.77 26.23 29.84
C GLU A 442 -3.69 27.28 29.50
N ASP A 443 -4.06 28.52 29.84
CA ASP A 443 -3.30 29.73 30.14
C ASP A 443 -2.24 30.36 29.22
N SER A 444 -2.66 31.52 28.69
CA SER A 444 -1.98 32.83 28.65
C SER A 444 -0.45 32.88 28.63
N GLY A 445 0.09 33.13 27.44
CA GLY A 445 1.43 33.67 27.25
C GLY A 445 1.67 33.82 25.75
N SER A 446 1.84 35.05 25.29
CA SER A 446 2.16 35.39 23.91
C SER A 446 3.31 34.54 23.35
N GLU A 447 3.12 33.79 22.28
CA GLU A 447 4.18 33.52 21.31
C GLU A 447 3.64 33.00 19.97
N SER A 448 4.26 33.52 18.92
CA SER A 448 4.00 33.34 17.50
C SER A 448 3.97 31.88 17.04
N VAL A 449 2.99 31.53 16.21
CA VAL A 449 3.00 30.30 15.39
C VAL A 449 4.16 30.41 14.38
N PRO A 450 5.12 29.47 14.32
CA PRO A 450 6.07 29.43 13.22
C PRO A 450 5.41 28.77 12.00
N MET A 451 5.10 29.60 11.01
CA MET A 451 4.85 29.21 9.63
C MET A 451 6.19 28.92 8.95
N VAL A 452 6.69 27.67 8.93
CA VAL A 452 7.73 27.25 7.96
C VAL A 452 7.67 25.74 7.69
N MET A 453 7.22 25.35 6.49
CA MET A 453 7.93 24.32 5.72
C MET A 453 8.16 24.90 4.32
N LYS A 454 9.38 25.43 4.13
CA LYS A 454 9.91 25.79 2.82
C LYS A 454 10.26 24.48 2.10
N PHE A 455 9.63 24.23 0.96
CA PHE A 455 10.21 23.39 -0.07
C PHE A 455 11.41 24.14 -0.65
N SER A 456 12.63 23.64 -0.42
CA SER A 456 13.76 23.97 -1.29
C SER A 456 13.73 23.02 -2.47
N ILE A 457 13.49 23.60 -3.63
CA ILE A 457 13.71 23.02 -4.94
C ILE A 457 15.23 22.94 -5.15
N GLY A 458 15.73 21.76 -5.46
CA GLY A 458 17.02 21.55 -6.11
C GLY A 458 16.75 20.97 -7.49
#